data_AF-A0A227JA51-F1
#
_entry.id   AF-A0A227JA51-F1
#
_cell.length_a   1.000
_cell.length_b   1.000
_cell.length_c   1.000
_cell.angle_alpha   90.00
_cell.angle_beta   90.00
_cell.angle_gamma   90.00
#
_symmetry.space_group_name_H-M   'P 1'
#
loop_
_entity.id
_entity.type
_entity.pdbx_description
1 polymer ?
#
loop_
_entity_poly.entity_id
_entity_poly.type
_entity_poly.pdbx_seq_one_letter_code
_entity_poly.pdbx_strand_id
1 'polypeptide(L)'
;GHNMGLRHNFKGSNDKANYYTLEQAHQLGLNNIPAYSSTMDYAPSMLDETPTWGLYDIAAFKFGYGRKVETIQDSSGSAPASVAKPADSASDEDKAAYARYLADQQAYQQSFAYKFGNNPDNTSLMVCSEVKALTGNEKGKSLYNCDFSRFDTAALSDDPELNAKTRYGALYYLDKVNEIERKSYDFCTDGNVSLNSDCNRFDEGTNLEEIVSYEWQNYLDSYDRRNLELYGTTGLFSSDYPGYLVRRYMEMSAIRDKMEDLERIDNLYTNLGYTSSTDKPGDFLLRIASNPQYCSEGKADNSWFCDYANGAKKSAAFFLDILRTPEHQCVIENAAGNQKVISFGQLLDNNSHQIPADYDLSTASCFDDLAARFIEDSDEGYIAVAETANGRFLNSIGSFDPDYPWSNAVSVLGNWPDKALASHFLARRFSNRFTDEVSFASLLDIPGVQAEYEDIMGNIVANDALNTPVKLVGKDGKEYTNLKGVTVNL
;
A
#
# COMPACT_ATOMS: atom_id res chain seq x y z
N GLY A 1 -13.92 7.27 -19.29
CA GLY A 1 -14.14 5.84 -19.59
C GLY A 1 -15.60 5.42 -19.64
N HIS A 2 -16.43 5.80 -18.66
CA HIS A 2 -17.78 5.24 -18.49
C HIS A 2 -18.71 5.30 -19.72
N ASN A 3 -18.78 6.42 -20.43
CA ASN A 3 -19.60 6.53 -21.65
C ASN A 3 -19.14 5.57 -22.76
N MET A 4 -17.88 5.14 -22.71
CA MET A 4 -17.28 4.17 -23.62
C MET A 4 -17.32 2.74 -23.04
N GLY A 5 -18.07 2.49 -21.97
CA GLY A 5 -18.28 1.15 -21.42
C GLY A 5 -17.24 0.67 -20.40
N LEU A 6 -16.26 1.49 -20.02
CA LEU A 6 -15.34 1.13 -18.93
C LEU A 6 -16.06 1.22 -17.57
N ARG A 7 -15.75 0.27 -16.69
CA ARG A 7 -16.17 0.23 -15.28
C ARG A 7 -14.97 0.49 -14.39
N HIS A 8 -15.21 0.70 -13.09
CA HIS A 8 -14.12 0.82 -12.15
C HIS A 8 -13.33 -0.49 -12.06
N ASN A 9 -12.02 -0.35 -11.85
CA ASN A 9 -11.13 -1.46 -11.53
C ASN A 9 -10.18 -1.05 -10.40
N PHE A 10 -10.45 -1.51 -9.18
CA PHE A 10 -9.65 -1.16 -7.99
C PHE A 10 -8.36 -1.98 -7.87
N LYS A 11 -8.05 -2.80 -8.87
CA LYS A 11 -6.73 -3.40 -9.03
C LYS A 11 -5.73 -2.49 -9.74
N GLY A 12 -6.18 -1.32 -10.21
CA GLY A 12 -5.34 -0.32 -10.85
C GLY A 12 -4.23 0.19 -9.91
N SER A 13 -4.51 0.28 -8.61
CA SER A 13 -3.57 0.68 -7.55
C SER A 13 -2.66 -0.45 -7.07
N ASN A 14 -2.99 -1.71 -7.34
CA ASN A 14 -2.30 -2.86 -6.75
C ASN A 14 -1.41 -3.63 -7.74
N ASP A 15 -1.84 -3.79 -8.99
CA ASP A 15 -1.13 -4.64 -9.96
C ASP A 15 0.10 -3.95 -10.57
N LYS A 16 1.23 -4.06 -9.87
CA LYS A 16 2.53 -3.47 -10.21
C LYS A 16 2.97 -3.73 -11.66
N ALA A 17 2.69 -4.93 -12.18
CA ALA A 17 3.15 -5.34 -13.51
C ALA A 17 2.51 -4.51 -14.64
N ASN A 18 1.42 -3.82 -14.33
CA ASN A 18 0.65 -3.01 -15.27
C ASN A 18 0.80 -1.50 -15.06
N TYR A 19 1.80 -1.07 -14.30
CA TYR A 19 2.17 0.34 -14.20
C TYR A 19 3.00 0.81 -15.38
N TYR A 20 2.97 2.12 -15.62
CA TYR A 20 3.94 2.75 -16.52
C TYR A 20 5.36 2.60 -15.97
N THR A 21 6.32 2.34 -16.86
CA THR A 21 7.73 2.59 -16.50
C THR A 21 7.99 4.09 -16.42
N LEU A 22 9.08 4.49 -15.77
CA LEU A 22 9.46 5.90 -15.68
C LEU A 22 9.65 6.51 -17.08
N GLU A 23 10.24 5.76 -18.02
CA GLU A 23 10.42 6.21 -19.40
C GLU A 23 9.07 6.42 -20.10
N GLN A 24 8.10 5.53 -19.88
CA GLN A 24 6.76 5.68 -20.45
C GLN A 24 6.03 6.89 -19.86
N ALA A 25 6.14 7.09 -18.54
CA ALA A 25 5.57 8.25 -17.86
C ALA A 25 6.15 9.56 -18.41
N HIS A 26 7.48 9.62 -18.60
CA HIS A 26 8.16 10.79 -19.19
C HIS A 26 7.76 11.05 -20.64
N GLN A 27 7.56 10.00 -21.44
CA GLN A 27 7.04 10.13 -22.81
C GLN A 27 5.62 10.71 -22.86
N LEU A 28 4.83 10.50 -21.81
CA LEU A 28 3.50 11.09 -21.63
C LEU A 28 3.55 12.50 -21.00
N GLY A 29 4.74 13.04 -20.73
CA GLY A 29 4.92 14.36 -20.10
C GLY A 29 4.73 14.38 -18.59
N LEU A 30 4.76 13.21 -17.94
CA LEU A 30 4.67 13.08 -16.49
C LEU A 30 6.06 13.13 -15.88
N ASN A 31 6.19 13.70 -14.67
CA ASN A 31 7.48 13.74 -13.96
C ASN A 31 7.77 12.43 -13.22
N ASN A 32 6.71 11.79 -12.71
CA ASN A 32 6.75 10.58 -11.90
C ASN A 32 5.80 9.52 -12.48
N ILE A 33 5.98 8.27 -12.05
CA ILE A 33 5.02 7.19 -12.32
C ILE A 33 3.76 7.48 -11.47
N PRO A 34 2.57 7.55 -12.08
CA PRO A 34 1.32 7.68 -11.33
C PRO A 34 1.13 6.53 -10.34
N ALA A 35 0.42 6.78 -9.25
CA ALA A 35 0.12 5.75 -8.25
C ALA A 35 -0.99 4.76 -8.71
N TYR A 36 -1.47 4.91 -9.95
CA TYR A 36 -2.54 4.10 -10.53
C TYR A 36 -2.26 3.74 -11.99
N SER A 37 -2.54 2.50 -12.34
CA SER A 37 -2.45 1.98 -13.72
C SER A 37 -3.76 2.11 -14.52
N SER A 38 -4.79 2.73 -13.94
CA SER A 38 -6.11 2.96 -14.52
C SER A 38 -6.69 4.29 -14.02
N THR A 39 -7.22 5.13 -14.91
CA THR A 39 -8.00 6.33 -14.52
C THR A 39 -9.39 5.96 -13.99
N MET A 40 -9.79 4.70 -14.17
CA MET A 40 -11.06 4.18 -13.64
C MET A 40 -10.92 3.63 -12.22
N ASP A 41 -9.75 3.75 -11.60
CA ASP A 41 -9.58 3.47 -10.17
C ASP A 41 -10.04 4.67 -9.33
N TYR A 42 -10.42 4.45 -8.07
CA TYR A 42 -10.75 5.52 -7.14
C TYR A 42 -9.50 5.90 -6.37
N ALA A 43 -8.82 6.94 -6.83
CA ALA A 43 -7.69 7.49 -6.10
C ALA A 43 -8.16 8.36 -4.91
N PRO A 44 -7.42 8.35 -3.80
CA PRO A 44 -7.67 9.20 -2.65
C PRO A 44 -7.38 10.67 -2.95
N SER A 45 -6.52 10.93 -3.95
CA SER A 45 -6.10 12.26 -4.37
C SER A 45 -5.96 12.32 -5.88
N MET A 46 -6.50 13.38 -6.49
CA MET A 46 -6.36 13.63 -7.93
C MET A 46 -4.92 13.93 -8.35
N LEU A 47 -4.02 14.21 -7.40
CA LEU A 47 -2.61 14.46 -7.70
C LEU A 47 -1.85 13.16 -8.02
N ASP A 48 -2.36 12.02 -7.54
CA ASP A 48 -1.73 10.72 -7.67
C ASP A 48 -2.30 9.91 -8.84
N GLU A 49 -3.46 10.35 -9.37
CA GLU A 49 -4.11 9.79 -10.56
C GLU A 49 -3.26 9.95 -11.82
N THR A 50 -3.42 9.00 -12.75
CA THR A 50 -2.93 9.19 -14.11
C THR A 50 -3.77 10.25 -14.82
N PRO A 51 -3.20 11.36 -15.32
CA PRO A 51 -3.95 12.40 -16.03
C PRO A 51 -4.32 11.99 -17.47
N THR A 52 -4.00 10.75 -17.86
CA THR A 52 -4.29 10.13 -19.14
C THR A 52 -4.72 8.67 -18.94
N TRP A 53 -5.09 7.97 -20.01
CA TRP A 53 -5.43 6.55 -19.96
C TRP A 53 -4.27 5.75 -19.37
N GLY A 54 -4.53 4.94 -18.35
CA GLY A 54 -3.57 3.98 -17.83
C GLY A 54 -3.44 2.75 -18.73
N LEU A 55 -2.47 1.87 -18.45
CA LEU A 55 -2.27 0.66 -19.25
C LEU A 55 -3.49 -0.28 -19.20
N TYR A 56 -4.21 -0.33 -18.08
CA TYR A 56 -5.48 -1.04 -17.98
C TYR A 56 -6.55 -0.49 -18.92
N ASP A 57 -6.71 0.83 -18.95
CA ASP A 57 -7.68 1.50 -19.81
C ASP A 57 -7.38 1.23 -21.28
N ILE A 58 -6.10 1.32 -21.64
CA ILE A 58 -5.62 1.05 -23.00
C ILE A 58 -5.88 -0.41 -23.38
N ALA A 59 -5.59 -1.36 -22.49
CA ALA A 59 -5.86 -2.77 -22.72
C ALA A 59 -7.36 -3.06 -22.90
N ALA A 60 -8.20 -2.45 -22.07
CA ALA A 60 -9.66 -2.57 -22.17
C ALA A 60 -10.19 -1.98 -23.48
N PHE A 61 -9.69 -0.81 -23.92
CA PHE A 61 -10.07 -0.23 -25.21
C PHE A 61 -9.57 -1.04 -26.40
N LYS A 62 -8.34 -1.57 -26.35
CA LYS A 62 -7.81 -2.48 -27.36
C LYS A 62 -8.71 -3.69 -27.53
N PHE A 63 -9.16 -4.30 -26.43
CA PHE A 63 -10.05 -5.45 -26.50
C PHE A 63 -11.46 -5.08 -26.96
N GLY A 64 -12.10 -4.11 -26.30
CA GLY A 64 -13.50 -3.74 -26.53
C GLY A 64 -13.76 -3.14 -27.91
N TYR A 65 -12.86 -2.28 -28.39
CA TYR A 65 -13.03 -1.52 -29.64
C TYR A 65 -12.01 -1.86 -30.72
N GLY A 66 -10.78 -2.17 -30.32
CA GLY A 66 -9.71 -2.50 -31.26
C GLY A 66 -9.68 -3.96 -31.71
N ARG A 67 -10.50 -4.83 -31.11
CA ARG A 67 -10.47 -6.30 -31.31
C ARG A 67 -9.08 -6.90 -31.12
N LYS A 68 -8.30 -6.33 -30.21
CA LYS A 68 -6.91 -6.71 -29.94
C LYS A 68 -6.76 -7.23 -28.52
N VAL A 69 -6.06 -8.34 -28.39
CA VAL A 69 -5.64 -8.90 -27.11
C VAL A 69 -4.13 -8.76 -26.99
N GLU A 70 -3.66 -8.31 -25.82
CA GLU A 70 -2.24 -8.28 -25.51
C GLU A 70 -1.77 -9.65 -25.03
N THR A 71 -0.66 -10.12 -25.59
CA THR A 71 -0.05 -11.43 -25.28
C THR A 71 1.43 -11.25 -24.99
N ILE A 72 1.98 -12.13 -24.16
CA ILE A 72 3.41 -12.16 -23.83
C ILE A 72 3.96 -13.47 -24.38
N GLN A 73 4.89 -13.39 -25.32
CA GLN A 73 5.39 -14.55 -26.06
C GLN A 73 6.90 -14.43 -26.26
N ASP A 74 7.57 -15.52 -26.64
CA ASP A 74 9.00 -15.49 -26.93
C ASP A 74 9.32 -14.42 -28.00
N SER A 75 10.40 -13.69 -27.75
CA SER A 75 10.90 -12.70 -28.70
C SER A 75 11.42 -13.42 -29.92
N SER A 76 10.94 -13.00 -31.10
CA SER A 76 11.29 -13.66 -32.36
C SER A 76 12.51 -13.03 -33.04
N GLY A 77 12.98 -11.88 -32.56
CA GLY A 77 13.97 -11.07 -33.24
C GLY A 77 13.48 -10.54 -34.59
N SER A 78 14.39 -9.94 -35.37
CA SER A 78 14.08 -9.50 -36.72
C SER A 78 14.22 -10.65 -37.72
N ALA A 79 13.41 -10.62 -38.78
CA ALA A 79 13.60 -11.53 -39.91
C ALA A 79 15.05 -11.42 -40.44
N PRO A 80 15.75 -12.54 -40.68
CA PRO A 80 17.13 -12.49 -41.15
C PRO A 80 17.20 -11.84 -42.53
N ALA A 81 18.19 -10.97 -42.73
CA ALA A 81 18.42 -10.32 -44.01
C ALA A 81 18.77 -11.38 -45.07
N SER A 82 18.15 -11.28 -46.26
CA SER A 82 18.35 -12.26 -47.32
C SER A 82 19.82 -12.32 -47.76
N VAL A 83 20.42 -13.52 -47.71
CA VAL A 83 21.76 -13.77 -48.24
C VAL A 83 21.64 -14.54 -49.56
N ALA A 84 22.28 -14.05 -50.61
CA ALA A 84 22.29 -14.72 -51.91
C ALA A 84 23.03 -16.07 -51.81
N LYS A 85 22.52 -17.10 -52.50
CA LYS A 85 23.19 -18.40 -52.56
C LYS A 85 24.58 -18.23 -53.19
N PRO A 86 25.66 -18.59 -52.49
CA PRO A 86 27.02 -18.44 -53.02
C PRO A 86 27.25 -19.40 -54.20
N ALA A 87 28.10 -18.99 -55.14
CA ALA A 87 28.56 -19.86 -56.22
C ALA A 87 29.40 -21.02 -55.64
N ASP A 88 29.50 -22.14 -56.37
CA ASP A 88 30.25 -23.32 -55.90
C ASP A 88 31.73 -23.02 -55.65
N SER A 89 32.28 -22.01 -56.34
CA SER A 89 33.66 -21.50 -56.19
C SER A 89 33.82 -20.43 -55.10
N ALA A 90 32.76 -20.06 -54.37
CA ALA A 90 32.82 -19.06 -53.32
C ALA A 90 33.67 -19.54 -52.12
N SER A 91 34.11 -18.56 -51.32
CA SER A 91 34.91 -18.82 -50.13
C SER A 91 34.15 -19.66 -49.09
N ASP A 92 34.87 -20.36 -48.22
CA ASP A 92 34.27 -21.11 -47.11
C ASP A 92 33.51 -20.18 -46.15
N GLU A 93 33.94 -18.92 -46.04
CA GLU A 93 33.28 -17.88 -45.25
C GLU A 93 31.91 -17.51 -45.83
N ASP A 94 31.81 -17.33 -47.16
CA ASP A 94 30.53 -17.05 -47.83
C ASP A 94 29.55 -18.22 -47.73
N LYS A 95 30.06 -19.46 -47.86
CA LYS A 95 29.27 -20.69 -47.68
C LYS A 95 28.79 -20.83 -46.24
N ALA A 96 29.62 -20.50 -45.25
CA ALA A 96 29.26 -20.50 -43.83
C ALA A 96 28.22 -19.40 -43.51
N ALA A 97 28.36 -18.20 -44.08
CA ALA A 97 27.40 -17.12 -43.92
C ALA A 97 26.01 -17.49 -44.48
N TYR A 98 25.96 -18.10 -45.68
CA TYR A 98 24.71 -18.59 -46.25
C TYR A 98 24.08 -19.73 -45.42
N ALA A 99 24.89 -20.64 -44.88
CA ALA A 99 24.41 -21.70 -43.99
C ALA A 99 23.82 -21.14 -42.67
N ARG A 100 24.44 -20.11 -42.09
CA ARG A 100 23.90 -19.39 -40.92
C ARG A 100 22.57 -18.71 -41.26
N TYR A 101 22.50 -18.00 -42.39
CA TYR A 101 21.26 -17.42 -42.88
C TYR A 101 20.12 -18.45 -43.00
N LEU A 102 20.39 -19.64 -43.55
CA LEU A 102 19.37 -20.70 -43.65
C LEU A 102 18.91 -21.19 -42.28
N ALA A 103 19.84 -21.34 -41.32
CA ALA A 103 19.50 -21.72 -39.96
C ALA A 103 18.67 -20.65 -39.24
N ASP A 104 19.05 -19.37 -39.37
CA ASP A 104 18.32 -18.23 -38.82
C ASP A 104 16.94 -18.10 -39.46
N GLN A 105 16.82 -18.35 -40.77
CA GLN A 105 15.55 -18.34 -41.48
C GLN A 105 14.63 -19.47 -40.98
N GLN A 106 15.17 -20.67 -40.79
CA GLN A 106 14.40 -21.79 -40.25
C GLN A 106 13.94 -21.51 -38.81
N ALA A 107 14.80 -20.94 -37.97
CA ALA A 107 14.44 -20.53 -36.61
C ALA A 107 13.34 -19.46 -36.61
N TYR A 108 13.47 -18.44 -37.47
CA TYR A 108 12.45 -17.39 -37.62
C TYR A 108 11.11 -17.95 -38.10
N GLN A 109 11.09 -18.91 -39.04
CA GLN A 109 9.85 -19.54 -39.52
C GLN A 109 9.12 -20.35 -38.43
N GLN A 110 9.84 -20.83 -37.41
CA GLN A 110 9.26 -21.51 -36.26
C GLN A 110 8.83 -20.54 -35.15
N SER A 111 9.20 -19.27 -35.26
CA SER A 111 8.93 -18.26 -34.25
C SER A 111 7.45 -17.88 -34.17
N PHE A 112 7.06 -17.32 -33.02
CA PHE A 112 5.71 -16.79 -32.80
C PHE A 112 5.35 -15.71 -33.84
N ALA A 113 6.29 -14.79 -34.10
CA ALA A 113 6.08 -13.69 -35.05
C ALA A 113 5.84 -14.18 -36.49
N TYR A 114 6.45 -15.28 -36.91
CA TYR A 114 6.16 -15.86 -38.23
C TYR A 114 4.83 -16.62 -38.23
N LYS A 115 4.62 -17.52 -37.25
CA LYS A 115 3.43 -18.36 -37.20
C LYS A 115 2.12 -17.56 -37.13
N PHE A 116 2.11 -16.46 -36.39
CA PHE A 116 0.92 -15.63 -36.18
C PHE A 116 1.03 -14.22 -36.77
N GLY A 117 2.12 -13.91 -37.48
CA GLY A 117 2.32 -12.60 -38.12
C GLY A 117 1.42 -12.35 -39.31
N ASN A 118 1.53 -11.15 -39.88
CA ASN A 118 0.80 -10.80 -41.11
C ASN A 118 1.53 -11.33 -42.35
N ASN A 119 1.41 -12.62 -42.61
CA ASN A 119 1.96 -13.25 -43.79
C ASN A 119 0.98 -14.32 -44.37
N PRO A 120 1.22 -14.81 -45.59
CA PRO A 120 0.35 -15.79 -46.25
C PRO A 120 0.27 -17.14 -45.54
N ASP A 121 1.29 -17.53 -44.78
CA ASP A 121 1.35 -18.83 -44.10
C ASP A 121 0.56 -18.85 -42.78
N ASN A 122 0.27 -17.68 -42.22
CA ASN A 122 -0.61 -17.56 -41.07
C ASN A 122 -2.07 -17.83 -41.46
N THR A 123 -2.48 -19.08 -41.27
CA THR A 123 -3.86 -19.58 -41.47
C THR A 123 -4.75 -19.44 -40.23
N SER A 124 -4.22 -18.89 -39.12
CA SER A 124 -5.02 -18.66 -37.92
C SER A 124 -6.03 -17.53 -38.12
N LEU A 125 -7.04 -17.51 -37.24
CA LEU A 125 -8.07 -16.46 -37.22
C LEU A 125 -7.61 -15.19 -36.50
N MET A 126 -6.31 -14.97 -36.36
CA MET A 126 -5.74 -13.78 -35.74
C MET A 126 -4.42 -13.36 -36.39
N VAL A 127 -4.04 -12.11 -36.17
CA VAL A 127 -2.74 -11.58 -36.61
C VAL A 127 -2.07 -10.89 -35.45
N CYS A 128 -0.91 -11.39 -35.04
CA CYS A 128 -0.13 -10.84 -33.94
C CYS A 128 1.03 -10.00 -34.46
N SER A 129 1.24 -8.85 -33.80
CA SER A 129 2.32 -7.92 -34.11
C SER A 129 3.09 -7.56 -32.84
N GLU A 130 4.41 -7.59 -32.92
CA GLU A 130 5.27 -7.25 -31.79
C GLU A 130 5.15 -5.75 -31.47
N VAL A 131 5.01 -5.43 -30.19
CA VAL A 131 4.93 -4.06 -29.67
C VAL A 131 6.27 -3.64 -29.10
N LYS A 132 6.84 -4.46 -28.21
CA LYS A 132 8.15 -4.23 -27.61
C LYS A 132 8.71 -5.52 -27.00
N ALA A 133 10.03 -5.67 -27.05
CA ALA A 133 10.74 -6.66 -26.25
C ALA A 133 10.65 -6.31 -24.74
N LEU A 134 10.53 -7.34 -23.90
CA LEU A 134 10.44 -7.20 -22.46
C LEU A 134 11.81 -7.31 -21.79
N THR A 135 11.95 -6.70 -20.62
CA THR A 135 13.19 -6.60 -19.85
C THR A 135 13.03 -7.20 -18.45
N GLY A 136 14.10 -7.27 -17.67
CA GLY A 136 14.06 -7.82 -16.31
C GLY A 136 13.76 -9.33 -16.30
N ASN A 137 12.82 -9.75 -15.46
CA ASN A 137 12.45 -11.16 -15.28
C ASN A 137 11.81 -11.79 -16.53
N GLU A 138 11.33 -10.97 -17.47
CA GLU A 138 10.74 -11.40 -18.73
C GLU A 138 11.71 -11.23 -19.92
N LYS A 139 13.01 -11.07 -19.67
CA LYS A 139 14.02 -10.96 -20.72
C LYS A 139 13.96 -12.17 -21.65
N GLY A 140 13.85 -11.90 -22.95
CA GLY A 140 13.69 -12.93 -23.99
C GLY A 140 12.25 -13.12 -24.44
N LYS A 141 11.27 -12.52 -23.74
CA LYS A 141 9.88 -12.40 -24.20
C LYS A 141 9.61 -11.03 -24.84
N SER A 142 8.46 -10.89 -25.48
CA SER A 142 7.98 -9.65 -26.09
C SER A 142 6.47 -9.52 -25.92
N LEU A 143 6.01 -8.28 -25.78
CA LEU A 143 4.60 -7.93 -25.80
C LEU A 143 4.11 -7.91 -27.25
N TYR A 144 3.05 -8.65 -27.55
CA TYR A 144 2.38 -8.64 -28.85
C TYR A 144 0.94 -8.13 -28.71
N ASN A 145 0.44 -7.45 -29.75
CA ASN A 145 -0.98 -7.23 -29.95
C ASN A 145 -1.49 -8.24 -31.00
N CYS A 146 -2.39 -9.14 -30.59
CA CYS A 146 -3.08 -10.08 -31.48
C CYS A 146 -4.46 -9.53 -31.88
N ASP A 147 -4.64 -9.26 -33.17
CA ASP A 147 -5.85 -8.73 -33.79
C ASP A 147 -6.79 -9.87 -34.23
N PHE A 148 -8.05 -9.79 -33.79
CA PHE A 148 -9.08 -10.81 -33.99
C PHE A 148 -10.10 -10.44 -35.07
N SER A 149 -9.81 -9.47 -35.96
CA SER A 149 -10.74 -9.11 -37.04
C SER A 149 -11.07 -10.29 -37.97
N ARG A 150 -10.10 -11.20 -38.19
CA ARG A 150 -10.32 -12.46 -38.94
C ARG A 150 -11.28 -13.39 -38.20
N PHE A 151 -11.12 -13.50 -36.88
CA PHE A 151 -12.01 -14.28 -36.01
C PHE A 151 -13.43 -13.74 -36.03
N ASP A 152 -13.62 -12.42 -35.93
CA ASP A 152 -14.95 -11.80 -35.99
C ASP A 152 -15.64 -12.08 -37.34
N THR A 153 -14.89 -11.98 -38.44
CA THR A 153 -15.40 -12.32 -39.77
C THR A 153 -15.81 -13.80 -39.85
N ALA A 154 -14.98 -14.70 -39.32
CA ALA A 154 -15.28 -16.13 -39.27
C ALA A 154 -16.48 -16.46 -38.38
N ALA A 155 -16.65 -15.75 -37.26
CA ALA A 155 -17.76 -15.93 -36.33
C ALA A 155 -19.11 -15.51 -36.92
N LEU A 156 -19.09 -14.56 -37.85
CA LEU A 156 -20.27 -14.08 -38.58
C LEU A 156 -20.55 -14.89 -39.87
N SER A 157 -19.70 -15.87 -40.20
CA SER A 157 -19.88 -16.71 -41.38
C SER A 157 -20.83 -17.89 -41.10
N ASP A 158 -21.53 -18.36 -42.14
CA ASP A 158 -22.36 -19.57 -42.09
C ASP A 158 -21.53 -20.87 -42.27
N ASP A 159 -20.19 -20.79 -42.23
CA ASP A 159 -19.31 -21.93 -42.40
C ASP A 159 -19.26 -22.79 -41.11
N PRO A 160 -19.65 -24.08 -41.16
CA PRO A 160 -19.68 -24.95 -39.98
C PRO A 160 -18.30 -25.19 -39.34
N GLU A 161 -17.22 -25.21 -40.13
CA GLU A 161 -15.86 -25.40 -39.64
C GLU A 161 -15.36 -24.14 -38.91
N LEU A 162 -15.65 -22.96 -39.47
CA LEU A 162 -15.33 -21.69 -38.81
C LEU A 162 -16.17 -21.50 -37.54
N ASN A 163 -17.46 -21.84 -37.58
CA ASN A 163 -18.33 -21.81 -36.41
C ASN A 163 -17.78 -22.68 -35.27
N ALA A 164 -17.30 -23.89 -35.57
CA ALA A 164 -16.72 -24.78 -34.57
C ALA A 164 -15.51 -24.15 -33.85
N LYS A 165 -14.71 -23.33 -34.56
CA LYS A 165 -13.54 -22.62 -34.00
C LYS A 165 -13.94 -21.36 -33.21
N THR A 166 -15.05 -20.72 -33.56
CA THR A 166 -15.42 -19.39 -33.03
C THR A 166 -16.50 -19.41 -31.95
N ARG A 167 -17.29 -20.49 -31.84
CA ARG A 167 -18.49 -20.57 -30.96
C ARG A 167 -18.25 -20.31 -29.48
N TYR A 168 -17.02 -20.44 -28.98
CA TYR A 168 -16.67 -20.19 -27.57
C TYR A 168 -15.99 -18.83 -27.32
N GLY A 169 -15.90 -17.99 -28.36
CA GLY A 169 -15.33 -16.64 -28.28
C GLY A 169 -13.81 -16.57 -28.47
N ALA A 170 -13.32 -15.35 -28.70
CA ALA A 170 -11.93 -15.09 -29.07
C ALA A 170 -10.93 -15.52 -27.99
N LEU A 171 -11.25 -15.31 -26.71
CA LEU A 171 -10.37 -15.70 -25.60
C LEU A 171 -10.23 -17.22 -25.49
N TYR A 172 -11.31 -17.97 -25.70
CA TYR A 172 -11.22 -19.44 -25.75
C TYR A 172 -10.35 -19.91 -26.92
N TYR A 173 -10.51 -19.30 -28.10
CA TYR A 173 -9.69 -19.62 -29.27
C TYR A 173 -8.20 -19.33 -29.02
N LEU A 174 -7.90 -18.24 -28.33
CA LEU A 174 -6.53 -17.91 -27.95
C LEU A 174 -5.96 -18.91 -26.93
N ASP A 175 -6.68 -19.13 -25.83
CA ASP A 175 -6.19 -19.86 -24.66
C ASP A 175 -6.21 -21.39 -24.86
N LYS A 176 -7.17 -21.92 -25.62
CA LYS A 176 -7.42 -23.38 -25.72
C LYS A 176 -7.18 -23.98 -27.09
N VAL A 177 -7.28 -23.19 -28.16
CA VAL A 177 -7.02 -23.69 -29.52
C VAL A 177 -5.57 -23.42 -29.94
N ASN A 178 -5.05 -22.25 -29.59
CA ASN A 178 -3.67 -21.87 -29.92
C ASN A 178 -2.71 -21.95 -28.74
N GLU A 179 -3.22 -22.09 -27.51
CA GLU A 179 -2.43 -22.20 -26.28
C GLU A 179 -1.46 -21.01 -26.08
N ILE A 180 -1.94 -19.80 -26.36
CA ILE A 180 -1.15 -18.56 -26.29
C ILE A 180 -1.35 -17.89 -24.93
N GLU A 181 -0.24 -17.62 -24.24
CA GLU A 181 -0.18 -16.85 -22.99
C GLU A 181 -0.61 -15.38 -23.21
N ARG A 182 -1.74 -15.00 -22.60
CA ARG A 182 -2.21 -13.62 -22.51
C ARG A 182 -1.40 -12.83 -21.49
N LYS A 183 -1.29 -11.52 -21.71
CA LYS A 183 -0.84 -10.62 -20.65
C LYS A 183 -1.86 -10.64 -19.51
N SER A 184 -1.39 -10.81 -18.28
CA SER A 184 -2.25 -10.82 -17.10
C SER A 184 -2.69 -9.40 -16.71
N TYR A 185 -3.93 -9.31 -16.25
CA TYR A 185 -4.57 -8.10 -15.74
C TYR A 185 -5.49 -8.53 -14.60
N ASP A 186 -5.20 -8.05 -13.39
CA ASP A 186 -6.04 -8.24 -12.22
C ASP A 186 -7.33 -7.42 -12.30
N PHE A 187 -8.38 -7.88 -11.62
CA PHE A 187 -9.70 -7.28 -11.76
C PHE A 187 -10.48 -7.25 -10.44
N CYS A 188 -10.95 -6.06 -10.08
CA CYS A 188 -11.80 -5.81 -8.90
C CYS A 188 -12.85 -4.74 -9.24
N THR A 189 -14.12 -5.12 -9.27
CA THR A 189 -15.24 -4.20 -9.58
C THR A 189 -15.86 -3.59 -8.33
N ASP A 190 -16.79 -2.66 -8.52
CA ASP A 190 -17.67 -2.13 -7.46
C ASP A 190 -18.38 -3.21 -6.64
N GLY A 191 -18.66 -4.39 -7.24
CA GLY A 191 -19.26 -5.52 -6.55
C GLY A 191 -18.28 -6.41 -5.79
N ASN A 192 -16.97 -6.24 -6.02
CA ASN A 192 -15.90 -6.98 -5.35
C ASN A 192 -15.23 -6.18 -4.23
N VAL A 193 -15.48 -4.87 -4.15
CA VAL A 193 -14.92 -3.99 -3.12
C VAL A 193 -15.11 -4.61 -1.74
N SER A 194 -14.08 -4.53 -0.90
CA SER A 194 -14.06 -5.01 0.50
C SER A 194 -14.09 -6.53 0.69
N LEU A 195 -13.97 -7.33 -0.38
CA LEU A 195 -13.75 -8.77 -0.25
C LEU A 195 -12.34 -9.09 0.28
N ASN A 196 -11.33 -8.31 -0.14
CA ASN A 196 -9.94 -8.47 0.27
C ASN A 196 -9.32 -7.07 0.53
N SER A 197 -8.18 -6.99 1.23
CA SER A 197 -7.54 -5.69 1.52
C SER A 197 -6.74 -5.06 0.37
N ASP A 198 -6.73 -5.68 -0.81
CA ASP A 198 -6.02 -5.24 -2.01
C ASP A 198 -6.99 -4.85 -3.15
N CYS A 199 -8.24 -4.57 -2.78
CA CYS A 199 -9.40 -4.37 -3.63
C CYS A 199 -10.39 -3.42 -2.92
N ASN A 200 -9.90 -2.30 -2.38
CA ASN A 200 -10.75 -1.23 -1.85
C ASN A 200 -10.64 0.06 -2.67
N ARG A 201 -11.67 0.89 -2.50
CA ARG A 201 -11.65 2.26 -3.01
C ARG A 201 -10.65 3.07 -2.20
N PHE A 202 -9.93 3.97 -2.87
CA PHE A 202 -8.98 4.89 -2.23
C PHE A 202 -7.76 4.19 -1.62
N ASP A 203 -7.50 2.93 -2.02
CA ASP A 203 -6.24 2.24 -1.72
C ASP A 203 -5.13 2.81 -2.62
N GLU A 204 -3.94 2.90 -2.06
CA GLU A 204 -2.72 3.24 -2.78
C GLU A 204 -1.61 2.28 -2.32
N GLY A 205 -0.94 1.62 -3.27
CA GLY A 205 0.13 0.67 -2.97
C GLY A 205 0.03 -0.62 -3.77
N THR A 206 1.16 -1.06 -4.30
CA THR A 206 1.27 -2.22 -5.20
C THR A 206 1.33 -3.57 -4.49
N ASN A 207 1.18 -3.55 -3.17
CA ASN A 207 1.12 -4.70 -2.27
C ASN A 207 0.50 -4.25 -0.94
N LEU A 208 0.08 -5.18 -0.09
CA LEU A 208 -0.55 -4.92 1.21
C LEU A 208 0.35 -4.14 2.16
N GLU A 209 1.68 -4.35 2.11
CA GLU A 209 2.63 -3.58 2.92
C GLU A 209 2.65 -2.09 2.53
N GLU A 210 2.67 -1.79 1.24
CA GLU A 210 2.57 -0.43 0.70
C GLU A 210 1.20 0.18 1.03
N ILE A 211 0.11 -0.59 0.91
CA ILE A 211 -1.25 -0.14 1.29
C ILE A 211 -1.31 0.26 2.76
N VAL A 212 -0.80 -0.57 3.68
CA VAL A 212 -0.78 -0.23 5.10
C VAL A 212 0.13 0.98 5.36
N SER A 213 1.24 1.10 4.65
CA SER A 213 2.14 2.25 4.78
C SER A 213 1.44 3.55 4.37
N TYR A 214 0.65 3.51 3.30
CA TYR A 214 -0.19 4.61 2.88
C TYR A 214 -1.29 4.95 3.90
N GLU A 215 -2.01 3.94 4.40
CA GLU A 215 -3.04 4.13 5.44
C GLU A 215 -2.45 4.73 6.73
N TRP A 216 -1.25 4.31 7.12
CA TRP A 216 -0.50 4.88 8.25
C TRP A 216 -0.15 6.34 7.97
N GLN A 217 0.40 6.67 6.80
CA GLN A 217 0.69 8.06 6.45
C GLN A 217 -0.57 8.94 6.50
N ASN A 218 -1.68 8.45 5.95
CA ASN A 218 -2.97 9.12 6.03
C ASN A 218 -3.47 9.34 7.47
N TYR A 219 -3.22 8.38 8.37
CA TYR A 219 -3.53 8.53 9.80
C TYR A 219 -2.75 9.71 10.39
N LEU A 220 -1.44 9.80 10.09
CA LEU A 220 -0.55 10.86 10.57
C LEU A 220 -0.96 12.22 9.99
N ASP A 221 -1.08 12.33 8.66
CA ASP A 221 -1.40 13.58 7.95
C ASP A 221 -2.75 14.16 8.35
N SER A 222 -3.70 13.29 8.69
CA SER A 222 -5.03 13.72 9.10
C SER A 222 -5.20 13.86 10.60
N TYR A 223 -4.18 13.54 11.42
CA TYR A 223 -4.28 13.58 12.88
C TYR A 223 -4.65 14.96 13.39
N ASP A 224 -3.79 15.95 13.13
CA ASP A 224 -4.00 17.32 13.61
C ASP A 224 -5.27 17.92 13.05
N ARG A 225 -5.55 17.72 11.75
CA ARG A 225 -6.78 18.23 11.10
C ARG A 225 -8.07 17.75 11.77
N ARG A 226 -8.05 16.58 12.41
CA ARG A 226 -9.22 15.98 13.08
C ARG A 226 -9.24 16.20 14.58
N ASN A 227 -8.08 16.51 15.16
CA ASN A 227 -7.88 16.52 16.59
C ASN A 227 -7.73 17.95 17.13
N LEU A 228 -7.26 18.91 16.31
CA LEU A 228 -7.04 20.30 16.68
C LEU A 228 -8.11 21.23 16.10
N GLU A 229 -8.59 22.15 16.93
CA GLU A 229 -9.54 23.22 16.56
C GLU A 229 -8.98 24.13 15.45
N LEU A 230 -7.67 24.36 15.44
CA LEU A 230 -6.94 25.24 14.50
C LEU A 230 -7.29 24.99 13.03
N TYR A 231 -7.62 23.75 12.67
CA TYR A 231 -7.94 23.34 11.30
C TYR A 231 -9.45 23.32 11.00
N GLY A 232 -10.28 23.63 11.99
CA GLY A 232 -11.74 23.70 11.88
C GLY A 232 -12.25 25.10 11.52
N THR A 233 -13.43 25.17 10.90
CA THR A 233 -14.11 26.44 10.60
C THR A 233 -15.30 26.71 11.51
N THR A 234 -15.64 25.77 12.39
CA THR A 234 -16.83 25.80 13.25
C THR A 234 -16.50 25.49 14.70
N GLY A 235 -15.24 25.62 15.10
CA GLY A 235 -14.74 25.18 16.40
C GLY A 235 -14.66 23.67 16.53
N LEU A 236 -14.28 23.21 17.71
CA LEU A 236 -14.18 21.80 18.08
C LEU A 236 -14.80 21.59 19.47
N PHE A 237 -15.55 20.51 19.63
CA PHE A 237 -16.35 20.25 20.82
C PHE A 237 -16.22 18.82 21.31
N SER A 238 -16.50 18.59 22.59
CA SER A 238 -16.60 17.23 23.13
C SER A 238 -17.75 16.42 22.49
N SER A 239 -18.72 17.07 21.84
CA SER A 239 -19.75 16.38 21.04
C SER A 239 -19.21 15.79 19.73
N ASP A 240 -17.99 16.14 19.32
CA ASP A 240 -17.35 15.62 18.10
C ASP A 240 -16.63 14.28 18.33
N TYR A 241 -16.40 13.89 19.59
CA TYR A 241 -15.78 12.60 19.95
C TYR A 241 -16.42 11.39 19.26
N PRO A 242 -17.75 11.22 19.21
CA PRO A 242 -18.37 10.09 18.51
C PRO A 242 -18.02 10.06 17.02
N GLY A 243 -18.02 11.21 16.34
CA GLY A 243 -17.66 11.30 14.93
C GLY A 243 -16.18 10.98 14.69
N TYR A 244 -15.31 11.50 15.56
CA TYR A 244 -13.88 11.20 15.56
C TYR A 244 -13.62 9.70 15.75
N LEU A 245 -14.21 9.10 16.78
CA LEU A 245 -14.10 7.68 17.13
C LEU A 245 -14.58 6.77 16.01
N VAL A 246 -15.74 7.05 15.41
CA VAL A 246 -16.28 6.25 14.30
C VAL A 246 -15.32 6.29 13.11
N ARG A 247 -14.78 7.47 12.78
CA ARG A 247 -13.87 7.60 11.65
C ARG A 247 -12.53 6.89 11.90
N ARG A 248 -11.96 7.01 13.10
CA ARG A 248 -10.76 6.26 13.51
C ARG A 248 -11.00 4.76 13.55
N TYR A 249 -12.14 4.32 14.04
CA TYR A 249 -12.51 2.91 14.04
C TYR A 249 -12.55 2.34 12.62
N MET A 250 -13.12 3.06 11.65
CA MET A 250 -13.17 2.60 10.25
C MET A 250 -11.77 2.53 9.62
N GLU A 251 -10.94 3.56 9.82
CA GLU A 251 -9.54 3.60 9.32
C GLU A 251 -8.72 2.45 9.91
N MET A 252 -8.77 2.28 11.24
CA MET A 252 -8.06 1.22 11.94
C MET A 252 -8.60 -0.18 11.59
N SER A 253 -9.90 -0.33 11.35
CA SER A 253 -10.47 -1.61 10.91
C SER A 253 -9.89 -2.03 9.55
N ALA A 254 -9.76 -1.09 8.61
CA ALA A 254 -9.20 -1.37 7.28
C ALA A 254 -7.72 -1.82 7.36
N ILE A 255 -6.93 -1.20 8.24
CA ILE A 255 -5.54 -1.61 8.51
C ILE A 255 -5.49 -2.99 9.16
N ARG A 256 -6.34 -3.26 10.16
CA ARG A 256 -6.34 -4.55 10.88
C ARG A 256 -6.72 -5.72 9.97
N ASP A 257 -7.59 -5.50 8.99
CA ASP A 257 -8.10 -6.56 8.13
C ASP A 257 -7.03 -7.25 7.26
N LYS A 258 -5.81 -6.69 7.13
CA LYS A 258 -4.68 -7.41 6.50
C LYS A 258 -4.34 -8.70 7.25
N MET A 259 -4.68 -8.80 8.53
CA MET A 259 -4.59 -10.05 9.29
C MET A 259 -5.55 -11.13 8.77
N GLU A 260 -6.76 -10.74 8.35
CA GLU A 260 -7.73 -11.70 7.79
C GLU A 260 -7.24 -12.23 6.45
N ASP A 261 -6.61 -11.39 5.61
CA ASP A 261 -6.04 -11.87 4.36
C ASP A 261 -4.89 -12.87 4.60
N LEU A 262 -4.02 -12.62 5.58
CA LEU A 262 -3.00 -13.58 5.99
C LEU A 262 -3.62 -14.89 6.46
N GLU A 263 -4.58 -14.81 7.37
CA GLU A 263 -5.28 -15.96 7.92
C GLU A 263 -5.99 -16.79 6.86
N ARG A 264 -6.68 -16.15 5.92
CA ARG A 264 -7.38 -16.82 4.81
C ARG A 264 -6.44 -17.70 4.00
N ILE A 265 -5.29 -17.14 3.61
CA ILE A 265 -4.31 -17.88 2.81
C ILE A 265 -3.67 -18.98 3.66
N ASP A 266 -3.39 -18.73 4.94
CA ASP A 266 -2.81 -19.72 5.85
C ASP A 266 -3.74 -20.92 6.08
N ASN A 267 -5.05 -20.66 6.20
CA ASN A 267 -6.10 -21.66 6.38
C ASN A 267 -6.17 -22.64 5.18
N LEU A 268 -5.95 -22.15 3.95
CA LEU A 268 -5.86 -23.02 2.77
C LEU A 268 -4.76 -24.09 2.95
N TYR A 269 -3.58 -23.70 3.42
CA TYR A 269 -2.48 -24.64 3.65
C TYR A 269 -2.71 -25.56 4.85
N THR A 270 -3.42 -25.06 5.86
CA THR A 270 -3.88 -25.89 6.98
C THR A 270 -4.82 -26.99 6.50
N ASN A 271 -5.80 -26.67 5.66
CA ASN A 271 -6.74 -27.65 5.10
C ASN A 271 -6.07 -28.67 4.16
N LEU A 272 -4.96 -28.29 3.53
CA LEU A 272 -4.14 -29.19 2.72
C LEU A 272 -3.17 -30.06 3.54
N GLY A 273 -3.09 -29.86 4.87
CA GLY A 273 -2.27 -30.66 5.77
C GLY A 273 -0.79 -30.29 5.78
N TYR A 274 -0.44 -29.06 5.38
CA TYR A 274 0.95 -28.57 5.37
C TYR A 274 1.40 -27.90 6.68
N THR A 275 0.47 -27.65 7.60
CA THR A 275 0.72 -26.98 8.88
C THR A 275 0.91 -27.97 10.03
N SER A 276 1.55 -27.52 11.11
CA SER A 276 1.66 -28.30 12.36
C SER A 276 0.35 -28.25 13.14
N SER A 277 0.04 -29.30 13.92
CA SER A 277 -1.11 -29.29 14.84
C SER A 277 -1.01 -28.25 15.96
N THR A 278 0.16 -27.63 16.12
CA THR A 278 0.44 -26.57 17.09
C THR A 278 0.45 -25.17 16.48
N ASP A 279 0.35 -25.05 15.16
CA ASP A 279 0.37 -23.76 14.49
C ASP A 279 -0.92 -23.00 14.84
N LYS A 280 -0.77 -21.74 15.26
CA LYS A 280 -1.87 -20.78 15.33
C LYS A 280 -2.21 -20.27 13.93
N PRO A 281 -3.41 -19.70 13.71
CA PRO A 281 -3.74 -19.05 12.44
C PRO A 281 -2.67 -18.02 12.02
N GLY A 282 -2.09 -18.20 10.83
CA GLY A 282 -1.05 -17.34 10.26
C GLY A 282 0.40 -17.81 10.50
N ASP A 283 0.64 -18.74 11.44
CA ASP A 283 2.00 -19.16 11.82
C ASP A 283 2.77 -19.78 10.66
N PHE A 284 2.10 -20.55 9.80
CA PHE A 284 2.76 -21.24 8.70
C PHE A 284 3.27 -20.25 7.65
N LEU A 285 2.42 -19.32 7.19
CA LEU A 285 2.82 -18.28 6.25
C LEU A 285 3.87 -17.35 6.85
N LEU A 286 3.71 -16.92 8.10
CA LEU A 286 4.70 -16.08 8.79
C LEU A 286 6.06 -16.77 8.88
N ARG A 287 6.07 -18.08 9.13
CA ARG A 287 7.29 -18.90 9.19
C ARG A 287 7.96 -19.02 7.82
N ILE A 288 7.22 -19.28 6.74
CA ILE A 288 7.83 -19.31 5.40
C ILE A 288 8.31 -17.92 4.99
N ALA A 289 7.55 -16.87 5.32
CA ALA A 289 7.91 -15.49 5.04
C ALA A 289 9.10 -14.99 5.87
N SER A 290 9.47 -15.70 6.94
CA SER A 290 10.70 -15.37 7.70
C SER A 290 11.99 -15.77 6.96
N ASN A 291 11.90 -16.58 5.90
CA ASN A 291 13.07 -17.03 5.15
C ASN A 291 13.50 -15.96 4.12
N PRO A 292 14.72 -15.37 4.25
CA PRO A 292 15.24 -14.34 3.34
C PRO A 292 15.35 -14.80 1.87
N GLN A 293 15.41 -16.11 1.63
CA GLN A 293 15.39 -16.65 0.27
C GLN A 293 14.10 -16.28 -0.47
N TYR A 294 12.97 -16.29 0.25
CA TYR A 294 11.65 -16.00 -0.32
C TYR A 294 11.27 -14.54 -0.14
N CYS A 295 11.41 -14.03 1.07
CA CYS A 295 10.93 -12.70 1.44
C CYS A 295 12.05 -11.87 2.07
N SER A 296 12.30 -10.70 1.52
CA SER A 296 13.13 -9.69 2.17
C SER A 296 12.59 -8.30 1.89
N GLU A 297 12.74 -7.41 2.87
CA GLU A 297 12.32 -6.01 2.75
C GLU A 297 12.97 -5.35 1.51
N GLY A 298 12.18 -4.63 0.71
CA GLY A 298 12.65 -3.92 -0.48
C GLY A 298 13.07 -4.80 -1.67
N LYS A 299 12.91 -6.12 -1.60
CA LYS A 299 13.20 -7.02 -2.74
C LYS A 299 12.07 -6.98 -3.75
N ALA A 300 12.40 -6.61 -4.99
CA ALA A 300 11.45 -6.48 -6.09
C ALA A 300 10.75 -7.82 -6.46
N ASP A 301 11.44 -8.93 -6.23
CA ASP A 301 10.99 -10.29 -6.59
C ASP A 301 10.67 -11.11 -5.34
N ASN A 302 9.90 -10.53 -4.42
CA ASN A 302 9.35 -11.28 -3.29
C ASN A 302 8.34 -12.33 -3.80
N SER A 303 8.32 -13.49 -3.16
CA SER A 303 7.26 -14.48 -3.42
C SER A 303 5.89 -13.87 -3.11
N TRP A 304 4.86 -14.25 -3.87
CA TRP A 304 3.50 -13.69 -3.72
C TRP A 304 2.94 -13.77 -2.28
N PHE A 305 3.30 -14.80 -1.52
CA PHE A 305 2.83 -14.98 -0.14
C PHE A 305 3.49 -14.02 0.87
N CYS A 306 4.63 -13.40 0.51
CA CYS A 306 5.30 -12.42 1.37
C CYS A 306 4.41 -11.21 1.61
N ASP A 307 3.57 -10.86 0.63
CA ASP A 307 2.66 -9.73 0.68
C ASP A 307 1.73 -9.79 1.90
N TYR A 308 1.04 -10.92 2.07
CA TYR A 308 0.13 -11.18 3.19
C TYR A 308 0.83 -11.09 4.56
N ALA A 309 2.01 -11.71 4.67
CA ALA A 309 2.78 -11.69 5.91
C ALA A 309 3.31 -10.30 6.26
N ASN A 310 3.81 -9.56 5.26
CA ASN A 310 4.33 -8.21 5.46
C ASN A 310 3.22 -7.21 5.75
N GLY A 311 2.09 -7.30 5.04
CA GLY A 311 0.90 -6.49 5.30
C GLY A 311 0.43 -6.64 6.75
N ALA A 312 0.26 -7.87 7.24
CA ALA A 312 -0.15 -8.12 8.62
C ALA A 312 0.87 -7.63 9.67
N LYS A 313 2.18 -7.82 9.41
CA LYS A 313 3.25 -7.29 10.28
C LYS A 313 3.24 -5.75 10.31
N LYS A 314 3.05 -5.10 9.17
CA LYS A 314 2.97 -3.64 9.06
C LYS A 314 1.74 -3.11 9.80
N SER A 315 0.60 -3.82 9.72
CA SER A 315 -0.60 -3.48 10.49
C SER A 315 -0.35 -3.56 11.99
N ALA A 316 0.32 -4.60 12.48
CA ALA A 316 0.69 -4.68 13.89
C ALA A 316 1.61 -3.54 14.31
N ALA A 317 2.61 -3.21 13.49
CA ALA A 317 3.54 -2.11 13.75
C ALA A 317 2.82 -0.76 13.86
N PHE A 318 1.84 -0.49 13.00
CA PHE A 318 1.01 0.72 13.07
C PHE A 318 0.30 0.86 14.43
N PHE A 319 -0.35 -0.19 14.92
CA PHE A 319 -1.06 -0.12 16.21
C PHE A 319 -0.11 0.00 17.40
N LEU A 320 1.03 -0.69 17.35
CA LEU A 320 2.06 -0.57 18.37
C LEU A 320 2.65 0.85 18.40
N ASP A 321 2.82 1.49 17.25
CA ASP A 321 3.29 2.88 17.14
C ASP A 321 2.32 3.88 17.78
N ILE A 322 1.01 3.72 17.55
CA ILE A 322 -0.02 4.53 18.21
C ILE A 322 0.05 4.36 19.73
N LEU A 323 0.18 3.12 20.23
CA LEU A 323 0.30 2.88 21.67
C LEU A 323 1.59 3.49 22.25
N ARG A 324 2.68 3.44 21.49
CA ARG A 324 4.00 4.02 21.82
C ARG A 324 4.09 5.53 21.66
N THR A 325 3.10 6.18 21.06
CA THR A 325 3.12 7.64 20.93
C THR A 325 3.02 8.26 22.32
N PRO A 326 4.06 8.94 22.84
CA PRO A 326 4.03 9.42 24.21
C PRO A 326 3.06 10.59 24.36
N GLU A 327 2.53 10.78 25.57
CA GLU A 327 1.98 12.08 25.94
C GLU A 327 3.02 13.19 25.71
N HIS A 328 2.59 14.39 25.31
CA HIS A 328 3.43 15.58 25.37
C HIS A 328 3.71 15.94 26.83
N GLN A 329 4.93 15.63 27.29
CA GLN A 329 5.36 15.83 28.67
C GLN A 329 6.61 16.70 28.70
N CYS A 330 6.71 17.55 29.73
CA CYS A 330 7.89 18.36 29.98
C CYS A 330 8.70 17.74 31.13
N VAL A 331 10.01 17.59 30.93
CA VAL A 331 10.95 17.40 32.03
C VAL A 331 11.40 18.78 32.48
N ILE A 332 11.11 19.11 33.74
CA ILE A 332 11.46 20.39 34.35
C ILE A 332 12.55 20.19 35.40
N GLU A 333 13.50 21.12 35.49
CA GLU A 333 14.62 21.10 36.44
C GLU A 333 14.72 22.42 37.21
N ASN A 334 15.01 22.34 38.51
CA ASN A 334 15.26 23.53 39.32
C ASN A 334 16.76 23.83 39.49
N ALA A 335 17.10 24.97 40.11
CA ALA A 335 18.49 25.37 40.35
C ALA A 335 19.32 24.38 41.20
N ALA A 336 18.67 23.51 41.98
CA ALA A 336 19.33 22.46 42.76
C ALA A 336 19.60 21.18 41.95
N GLY A 337 19.14 21.12 40.69
CA GLY A 337 19.26 19.96 39.81
C GLY A 337 18.20 18.88 40.02
N ASN A 338 17.15 19.15 40.79
CA ASN A 338 16.04 18.22 40.96
C ASN A 338 15.12 18.29 39.74
N GLN A 339 14.76 17.13 39.19
CA GLN A 339 13.87 17.02 38.05
C GLN A 339 12.47 16.56 38.43
N LYS A 340 11.49 16.94 37.61
CA LYS A 340 10.11 16.43 37.61
C LYS A 340 9.65 16.23 36.18
N VAL A 341 8.64 15.37 36.01
CA VAL A 341 7.92 15.20 34.74
C VAL A 341 6.52 15.72 34.94
N ILE A 342 6.06 16.59 34.05
CA ILE A 342 4.70 17.14 34.07
C ILE A 342 4.02 16.93 32.72
N SER A 343 2.69 16.75 32.73
CA SER A 343 1.88 16.72 31.51
C SER A 343 1.78 18.13 30.93
N PHE A 344 2.23 18.32 29.69
CA PHE A 344 2.12 19.62 29.02
C PHE A 344 0.66 19.94 28.68
N GLY A 345 -0.10 18.92 28.25
CA GLY A 345 -1.53 19.08 27.98
C GLY A 345 -2.31 19.53 29.22
N GLN A 346 -2.05 18.92 30.38
CA GLN A 346 -2.69 19.33 31.63
C GLN A 346 -2.25 20.72 32.09
N LEU A 347 -0.97 21.08 31.89
CA LEU A 347 -0.48 22.42 32.19
C LEU A 347 -1.22 23.49 31.37
N LEU A 348 -1.41 23.25 30.08
CA LEU A 348 -2.17 24.13 29.19
C LEU A 348 -3.65 24.17 29.56
N ASP A 349 -4.29 23.02 29.80
CA ASP A 349 -5.71 22.94 30.15
C ASP A 349 -6.06 23.72 31.43
N ASN A 350 -5.25 23.54 32.49
CA ASN A 350 -5.40 24.25 33.76
C ASN A 350 -5.29 25.78 33.59
N ASN A 351 -4.56 26.24 32.59
CA ASN A 351 -4.29 27.66 32.32
C ASN A 351 -4.95 28.17 31.03
N SER A 352 -5.89 27.42 30.45
CA SER A 352 -6.56 27.71 29.17
C SER A 352 -7.08 29.15 29.09
N HIS A 353 -7.69 29.66 30.15
CA HIS A 353 -8.19 31.03 30.27
C HIS A 353 -7.14 32.15 30.14
N GLN A 354 -5.84 31.83 30.17
CA GLN A 354 -4.73 32.76 30.01
C GLN A 354 -3.98 32.57 28.68
N ILE A 355 -4.37 31.56 27.89
CA ILE A 355 -3.76 31.28 26.59
C ILE A 355 -4.30 32.30 25.57
N PRO A 356 -3.42 32.98 24.80
CA PRO A 356 -3.84 33.85 23.71
C PRO A 356 -4.60 33.06 22.62
N ALA A 357 -5.63 33.67 22.04
CA ALA A 357 -6.43 33.04 20.97
C ALA A 357 -5.61 32.68 19.72
N ASP A 358 -4.47 33.32 19.50
CA ASP A 358 -3.55 33.07 18.38
C ASP A 358 -2.44 32.07 18.71
N TYR A 359 -2.49 31.40 19.87
CA TYR A 359 -1.52 30.36 20.24
C TYR A 359 -1.70 29.10 19.39
N ASP A 360 -0.64 28.71 18.68
CA ASP A 360 -0.65 27.55 17.78
C ASP A 360 -0.30 26.25 18.53
N LEU A 361 -1.33 25.46 18.85
CA LEU A 361 -1.15 24.15 19.48
C LEU A 361 -0.42 23.12 18.61
N SER A 362 -0.36 23.29 17.28
CA SER A 362 0.32 22.33 16.40
C SER A 362 1.84 22.41 16.50
N THR A 363 2.36 23.53 17.00
CA THR A 363 3.79 23.78 17.20
C THR A 363 4.15 24.10 18.65
N ALA A 364 3.19 23.95 19.58
CA ALA A 364 3.37 24.22 20.99
C ALA A 364 4.50 23.40 21.59
N SER A 365 5.31 24.02 22.45
CA SER A 365 6.47 23.40 23.08
C SER A 365 6.58 23.77 24.56
N CYS A 366 7.14 22.85 25.35
CA CYS A 366 7.52 23.09 26.74
C CYS A 366 8.51 24.27 26.90
N PHE A 367 9.16 24.70 25.82
CA PHE A 367 10.14 25.78 25.83
C PHE A 367 9.57 27.16 25.45
N ASP A 368 8.26 27.25 25.18
CA ASP A 368 7.59 28.49 24.85
C ASP A 368 7.52 29.45 26.05
N ASP A 369 7.51 30.75 25.79
CA ASP A 369 7.41 31.78 26.85
C ASP A 369 6.09 31.66 27.66
N LEU A 370 5.04 31.11 27.04
CA LEU A 370 3.78 30.80 27.72
C LEU A 370 3.95 29.60 28.66
N ALA A 371 4.54 28.50 28.16
CA ALA A 371 4.81 27.32 28.95
C ALA A 371 5.72 27.63 30.15
N ALA A 372 6.78 28.41 29.94
CA ALA A 372 7.71 28.82 30.99
C ALA A 372 7.01 29.60 32.12
N ARG A 373 6.04 30.47 31.79
CA ARG A 373 5.24 31.18 32.79
C ARG A 373 4.36 30.23 33.60
N PHE A 374 3.65 29.32 32.91
CA PHE A 374 2.79 28.36 33.61
C PHE A 374 3.58 27.37 34.48
N ILE A 375 4.79 26.98 34.06
CA ILE A 375 5.70 26.16 34.86
C ILE A 375 6.13 26.93 36.12
N GLU A 376 6.54 28.19 36.00
CA GLU A 376 6.93 28.98 37.17
C GLU A 376 5.75 29.20 38.13
N ASP A 377 4.54 29.36 37.60
CA ASP A 377 3.32 29.51 38.41
C ASP A 377 2.92 28.21 39.14
N SER A 378 3.11 27.03 38.52
CA SER A 378 2.77 25.73 39.14
C SER A 378 3.90 25.15 40.00
N ASP A 379 5.14 25.38 39.60
CA ASP A 379 6.36 24.79 40.13
C ASP A 379 7.47 25.85 40.21
N GLU A 380 7.33 26.77 41.17
CA GLU A 380 8.27 27.90 41.38
C GLU A 380 9.75 27.47 41.36
N GLY A 381 10.53 28.14 40.51
CA GLY A 381 11.96 27.92 40.35
C GLY A 381 12.35 26.73 39.47
N TYR A 382 11.40 26.13 38.74
CA TYR A 382 11.65 25.09 37.73
C TYR A 382 11.61 25.66 36.31
N ILE A 383 12.44 25.10 35.43
CA ILE A 383 12.44 25.42 33.99
C ILE A 383 12.41 24.13 33.17
N ALA A 384 11.80 24.16 31.99
CA ALA A 384 11.85 23.03 31.07
C ALA A 384 13.28 22.78 30.57
N VAL A 385 13.72 21.53 30.65
CA VAL A 385 15.02 21.06 30.13
C VAL A 385 14.87 20.04 29.00
N ALA A 386 13.74 19.33 28.94
CA ALA A 386 13.42 18.41 27.87
C ALA A 386 11.90 18.30 27.66
N GLU A 387 11.49 17.83 26.50
CA GLU A 387 10.12 17.38 26.21
C GLU A 387 10.12 16.06 25.45
N THR A 388 8.99 15.35 25.45
CA THR A 388 8.83 14.10 24.70
C THR A 388 8.89 14.36 23.19
N ALA A 389 9.74 13.60 22.50
CA ALA A 389 9.87 13.71 21.06
C ALA A 389 8.58 13.19 20.39
N ASN A 390 7.98 14.01 19.52
CA ASN A 390 6.69 13.72 18.86
C ASN A 390 5.55 13.42 19.86
N GLY A 391 5.60 14.03 21.04
CA GLY A 391 4.53 13.90 22.03
C GLY A 391 3.19 14.42 21.51
N ARG A 392 2.10 13.79 21.93
CA ARG A 392 0.73 14.24 21.62
C ARG A 392 -0.05 14.51 22.90
N PHE A 393 -0.98 15.45 22.87
CA PHE A 393 -1.85 15.68 24.03
C PHE A 393 -2.68 14.42 24.31
N LEU A 394 -2.58 13.87 25.52
CA LEU A 394 -3.30 12.65 25.88
C LEU A 394 -4.80 12.92 26.04
N ASN A 395 -5.12 13.99 26.77
CA ASN A 395 -6.48 14.44 27.09
C ASN A 395 -6.83 15.72 26.33
N SER A 396 -8.10 16.09 26.40
CA SER A 396 -8.59 17.34 25.82
C SER A 396 -8.06 18.57 26.56
N ILE A 397 -7.85 19.66 25.82
CA ILE A 397 -7.59 21.01 26.36
C ILE A 397 -8.83 21.84 26.08
N GLY A 398 -9.39 22.49 27.10
CA GLY A 398 -10.53 23.39 26.97
C GLY A 398 -10.24 24.52 25.99
N SER A 399 -11.27 24.96 25.25
CA SER A 399 -11.06 26.02 24.26
C SER A 399 -10.64 27.33 24.92
N PHE A 400 -9.66 27.98 24.32
CA PHE A 400 -9.20 29.33 24.67
C PHE A 400 -9.51 30.35 23.56
N ASP A 401 -10.26 29.93 22.53
CA ASP A 401 -10.76 30.84 21.51
C ASP A 401 -12.00 31.59 22.04
N PRO A 402 -11.98 32.93 22.10
CA PRO A 402 -13.11 33.72 22.57
C PRO A 402 -14.37 33.58 21.72
N ASP A 403 -14.27 33.12 20.47
CA ASP A 403 -15.43 32.83 19.62
C ASP A 403 -16.12 31.51 20.01
N TYR A 404 -15.44 30.65 20.78
CA TYR A 404 -15.95 29.37 21.27
C TYR A 404 -15.99 29.25 22.82
N PRO A 405 -16.69 30.15 23.55
CA PRO A 405 -16.63 30.25 25.02
C PRO A 405 -17.50 29.21 25.75
N TRP A 406 -17.83 28.08 25.11
CA TRP A 406 -18.75 27.09 25.65
C TRP A 406 -18.04 26.05 26.52
N SER A 407 -18.69 25.56 27.57
CA SER A 407 -18.11 24.58 28.50
C SER A 407 -17.75 23.24 27.85
N ASN A 408 -18.29 22.96 26.66
CA ASN A 408 -18.01 21.76 25.89
C ASN A 408 -17.07 22.02 24.70
N ALA A 409 -16.60 23.26 24.49
CA ALA A 409 -15.62 23.59 23.47
C ALA A 409 -14.21 23.18 23.92
N VAL A 410 -13.42 22.64 23.00
CA VAL A 410 -12.07 22.15 23.25
C VAL A 410 -11.16 22.60 22.10
N SER A 411 -9.90 22.92 22.38
CA SER A 411 -8.92 23.21 21.33
C SER A 411 -8.19 21.96 20.82
N VAL A 412 -8.23 20.87 21.61
CA VAL A 412 -7.78 19.54 21.20
C VAL A 412 -8.67 18.44 21.80
N LEU A 413 -8.92 17.35 21.06
CA LEU A 413 -9.62 16.17 21.61
C LEU A 413 -8.69 15.31 22.46
N GLY A 414 -7.46 15.08 22.01
CA GLY A 414 -6.48 14.21 22.65
C GLY A 414 -6.32 12.86 21.96
N ASN A 415 -5.24 12.15 22.30
CA ASN A 415 -4.83 10.89 21.67
C ASN A 415 -5.34 9.64 22.39
N TRP A 416 -5.86 9.74 23.62
CA TRP A 416 -6.36 8.59 24.37
C TRP A 416 -7.36 7.69 23.60
N PRO A 417 -8.28 8.21 22.75
CA PRO A 417 -9.21 7.35 22.02
C PRO A 417 -8.49 6.47 20.98
N ASP A 418 -7.43 6.99 20.36
CA ASP A 418 -6.63 6.28 19.37
C ASP A 418 -5.87 5.13 20.04
N LYS A 419 -5.27 5.37 21.22
CA LYS A 419 -4.62 4.32 22.02
C LYS A 419 -5.59 3.21 22.41
N ALA A 420 -6.79 3.57 22.86
CA ALA A 420 -7.82 2.60 23.22
C ALA A 420 -8.26 1.75 22.02
N LEU A 421 -8.46 2.38 20.86
CA LEU A 421 -8.78 1.67 19.62
C LEU A 421 -7.62 0.79 19.16
N ALA A 422 -6.37 1.26 19.21
CA ALA A 422 -5.21 0.48 18.81
C ALA A 422 -5.04 -0.79 19.66
N SER A 423 -5.16 -0.68 20.98
CA SER A 423 -5.19 -1.83 21.89
C SER A 423 -6.33 -2.80 21.54
N HIS A 424 -7.54 -2.27 21.28
CA HIS A 424 -8.67 -3.07 20.85
C HIS A 424 -8.37 -3.86 19.56
N PHE A 425 -7.88 -3.20 18.51
CA PHE A 425 -7.62 -3.84 17.21
C PHE A 425 -6.45 -4.82 17.24
N LEU A 426 -5.43 -4.60 18.07
CA LEU A 426 -4.36 -5.58 18.30
C LEU A 426 -4.93 -6.88 18.88
N ALA A 427 -5.70 -6.78 19.97
CA ALA A 427 -6.23 -7.94 20.70
C ALA A 427 -7.45 -8.59 20.03
N ARG A 428 -8.09 -7.90 19.08
CA ARG A 428 -9.31 -8.34 18.42
C ARG A 428 -9.09 -9.65 17.63
N ARG A 429 -10.06 -10.57 17.78
CA ARG A 429 -10.16 -11.88 17.10
C ARG A 429 -11.50 -12.00 16.36
N PHE A 430 -11.86 -11.02 15.54
CA PHE A 430 -13.00 -11.11 14.62
C PHE A 430 -12.87 -9.99 13.59
N SER A 431 -13.41 -10.15 12.39
CA SER A 431 -13.58 -9.04 11.44
C SER A 431 -15.05 -8.64 11.31
N ASN A 432 -15.28 -7.43 10.80
CA ASN A 432 -16.59 -6.97 10.34
C ASN A 432 -16.82 -7.29 8.86
N ARG A 433 -15.81 -7.83 8.15
CA ARG A 433 -15.95 -8.32 6.79
C ARG A 433 -16.84 -9.55 6.77
N PHE A 434 -17.64 -9.66 5.72
CA PHE A 434 -18.45 -10.85 5.49
C PHE A 434 -17.57 -11.94 4.88
N THR A 435 -16.96 -12.77 5.72
CA THR A 435 -16.07 -13.87 5.31
C THR A 435 -16.70 -15.22 5.63
N ASP A 436 -16.26 -16.27 4.94
CA ASP A 436 -16.56 -17.67 5.24
C ASP A 436 -15.50 -18.29 6.19
N GLU A 437 -14.66 -17.45 6.79
CA GLU A 437 -13.57 -17.87 7.66
C GLU A 437 -14.09 -18.38 9.00
N VAL A 438 -13.47 -19.46 9.48
CA VAL A 438 -13.84 -20.14 10.74
C VAL A 438 -12.82 -19.92 11.84
N SER A 439 -11.68 -19.33 11.50
CA SER A 439 -10.58 -19.04 12.39
C SER A 439 -10.56 -17.53 12.66
N PHE A 440 -10.05 -17.15 13.83
CA PHE A 440 -10.01 -15.75 14.25
C PHE A 440 -8.65 -15.40 14.87
N ALA A 441 -7.73 -14.98 14.01
CA ALA A 441 -6.40 -14.56 14.42
C ALA A 441 -6.41 -13.16 15.05
N SER A 442 -5.48 -12.94 15.97
CA SER A 442 -5.18 -11.62 16.52
C SER A 442 -3.83 -11.16 16.00
N LEU A 443 -3.65 -9.84 15.84
CA LEU A 443 -2.33 -9.28 15.53
C LEU A 443 -1.32 -9.59 16.65
N LEU A 444 -1.78 -9.82 17.89
CA LEU A 444 -0.92 -10.29 18.99
C LEU A 444 -0.36 -11.69 18.78
N ASP A 445 -0.99 -12.52 17.94
CA ASP A 445 -0.46 -13.85 17.61
C ASP A 445 0.76 -13.78 16.67
N ILE A 446 1.00 -12.64 16.01
CA ILE A 446 2.20 -12.43 15.19
C ILE A 446 3.46 -12.47 16.09
N PRO A 447 4.50 -13.24 15.73
CA PRO A 447 5.71 -13.35 16.53
C PRO A 447 6.32 -12.00 16.90
N GLY A 448 6.53 -11.78 18.21
CA GLY A 448 7.12 -10.56 18.78
C GLY A 448 6.10 -9.48 19.18
N VAL A 449 4.92 -9.45 18.56
CA VAL A 449 3.93 -8.38 18.78
C VAL A 449 3.37 -8.41 20.21
N GLN A 450 3.04 -9.59 20.74
CA GLN A 450 2.58 -9.72 22.12
C GLN A 450 3.60 -9.19 23.14
N ALA A 451 4.89 -9.46 22.94
CA ALA A 451 5.94 -9.02 23.86
C ALA A 451 6.09 -7.49 23.85
N GLU A 452 6.02 -6.85 22.67
CA GLU A 452 6.01 -5.38 22.60
C GLU A 452 4.74 -4.78 23.22
N TYR A 453 3.58 -5.39 22.96
CA TYR A 453 2.32 -4.94 23.57
C TYR A 453 2.38 -5.02 25.10
N GLU A 454 2.89 -6.11 25.67
CA GLU A 454 3.04 -6.28 27.12
C GLU A 454 4.02 -5.27 27.74
N ASP A 455 5.14 -4.96 27.06
CA ASP A 455 6.08 -3.90 27.46
C ASP A 455 5.40 -2.53 27.52
N ILE A 456 4.65 -2.17 26.46
CA ILE A 456 3.92 -0.90 26.39
C ILE A 456 2.83 -0.82 27.46
N MET A 457 2.03 -1.88 27.61
CA MET A 457 0.93 -1.89 28.58
C MET A 457 1.44 -1.93 30.03
N GLY A 458 2.57 -2.59 30.30
CA GLY A 458 3.25 -2.55 31.58
C GLY A 458 3.67 -1.12 31.94
N ASN A 459 4.20 -0.36 30.98
CA ASN A 459 4.51 1.06 31.20
C ASN A 459 3.26 1.90 31.47
N ILE A 460 2.23 1.80 30.62
CA ILE A 460 1.01 2.61 30.73
C ILE A 460 0.24 2.33 32.02
N VAL A 461 0.13 1.06 32.42
CA VAL A 461 -0.77 0.64 33.51
C VAL A 461 -0.03 0.49 34.85
N ALA A 462 1.21 0.00 34.83
CA ALA A 462 1.97 -0.32 36.03
C ALA A 462 3.17 0.61 36.26
N ASN A 463 3.46 1.55 35.35
CA ASN A 463 4.67 2.37 35.34
C ASN A 463 5.96 1.53 35.31
N ASP A 464 5.91 0.34 34.71
CA ASP A 464 7.09 -0.48 34.46
C ASP A 464 8.01 0.23 33.45
N ALA A 465 9.31 -0.01 33.55
CA ALA A 465 10.27 0.58 32.62
C ALA A 465 10.13 -0.06 31.23
N LEU A 466 10.05 0.78 30.19
CA LEU A 466 10.08 0.31 28.80
C LEU A 466 11.43 -0.29 28.44
N ASN A 467 11.41 -1.33 27.60
CA ASN A 467 12.62 -1.84 26.97
C ASN A 467 13.33 -0.77 26.10
N THR A 468 12.54 0.06 25.42
CA THR A 468 13.02 1.24 24.68
C THR A 468 12.47 2.50 25.33
N PRO A 469 13.28 3.27 26.08
CA PRO A 469 12.81 4.48 26.76
C PRO A 469 12.22 5.51 25.81
N VAL A 470 11.27 6.31 26.32
CA VAL A 470 10.70 7.45 25.58
C VAL A 470 11.81 8.41 25.18
N LYS A 471 11.86 8.75 23.89
CA LYS A 471 12.83 9.71 23.37
C LYS A 471 12.50 11.12 23.83
N LEU A 472 13.51 11.85 24.29
CA LEU A 472 13.38 13.23 24.75
C LEU A 472 14.24 14.17 23.91
N VAL A 473 13.79 15.41 23.76
CA VAL A 473 14.51 16.47 23.06
C VAL A 473 14.63 17.73 23.92
N GLY A 474 15.78 18.40 23.83
CA GLY A 474 16.00 19.72 24.43
C GLY A 474 15.53 20.86 23.53
N LYS A 475 15.68 22.10 24.01
CA LYS A 475 15.29 23.32 23.28
C LYS A 475 15.93 23.48 21.90
N ASP A 476 17.10 22.89 21.68
CA ASP A 476 17.80 22.92 20.39
C ASP A 476 17.40 21.76 19.45
N GLY A 477 16.37 20.98 19.81
CA GLY A 477 15.91 19.80 19.09
C GLY A 477 16.84 18.59 19.18
N LYS A 478 17.92 18.67 19.96
CA LYS A 478 18.83 17.53 20.16
C LYS A 478 18.30 16.58 21.22
N GLU A 479 18.70 15.32 21.09
CA GLU A 479 18.37 14.28 22.07
C GLU A 479 18.84 14.65 23.47
N TYR A 480 17.95 14.46 24.46
CA TYR A 480 18.21 14.70 25.87
C TYR A 480 18.26 13.37 26.63
N THR A 481 19.38 13.11 27.30
CA THR A 481 19.61 11.84 28.03
C THR A 481 19.88 12.02 29.52
N ASN A 482 19.94 13.26 30.01
CA ASN A 482 20.37 13.59 31.37
C ASN A 482 19.21 13.56 32.39
N LEU A 483 18.54 12.42 32.52
CA LEU A 483 17.49 12.23 33.53
C LEU A 483 18.08 11.97 34.92
N LYS A 484 17.53 12.63 35.95
CA LYS A 484 18.01 12.58 37.34
C LYS A 484 16.89 12.11 38.27
N GLY A 485 16.78 10.80 38.43
CA GLY A 485 15.84 10.18 39.38
C GLY A 485 14.36 10.33 39.00
N VAL A 486 14.09 10.62 37.72
CA VAL A 486 12.74 10.67 37.15
C VAL A 486 12.60 9.69 36.00
N THR A 487 11.38 9.22 35.77
CA THR A 487 11.01 8.34 34.67
C THR A 487 9.94 9.02 33.82
N VAL A 488 10.09 8.96 32.50
CA VAL A 488 9.10 9.45 31.53
C VAL A 488 8.37 8.24 30.97
N ASN A 489 7.04 8.24 31.07
CA ASN A 489 6.15 7.17 30.65
C ASN A 489 5.32 7.60 29.42
N LEU A 490 4.64 6.63 28.80
CA LEU A 490 3.83 6.80 27.57
C LEU A 490 2.50 7.52 27.76
#